data_AF-A0A0S9PWC3-F1
#
_entry.id   AF-A0A0S9PWC3-F1
#
_cell.length_a   1.000
_cell.length_b   1.000
_cell.length_c   1.000
_cell.angle_alpha   90.00
_cell.angle_beta   90.00
_cell.angle_gamma   90.00
#
_symmetry.space_group_name_H-M   'P 1'
#
loop_
_entity.id
_entity.type
_entity.pdbx_description
1 polymer ?
#
loop_
_entity_poly.entity_id
_entity_poly.type
_entity_poly.pdbx_seq_one_letter_code
_entity_poly.pdbx_strand_id
1 'polypeptide(L)'
;MPIDLATLLERFSGPEPAGSDLRANLGSDALYLRLKDARSQARAAERTAEASGEPTSVPAAWTTVRQLAAEALANHSKDLEVTAWLTEALVRQDGFSGLAQGFALVDGLIDRYWPDLHSNDEDDAEGRLSPLAGLNGVGGDGVLIQPIRMISLLPNHAYGANALWHMQRSGREADRSGQDFLEARAAAGSEALRAHADMARAAYEAFQRMSATLDAFCGADAPPLSNIRTVLEDVLDVYRRMLGESWYGPAATVAVPVPQDAPDPAPAPDGPAARPAPKGVQTEIATRDEAFDELLRIAAYFRRAEPHSPISYALETIVRRGRMSLLDLLSELIPDAAGRVQFLRQAGIESGAERPVP
;
A
#
# COMPACT_ATOMS: atom_id res chain seq x y z
N MET A 1 5.34 6.44 -21.67
CA MET A 1 4.06 6.56 -22.41
C MET A 1 2.97 5.99 -21.51
N PRO A 2 1.75 6.50 -21.43
CA PRO A 2 0.68 5.79 -20.72
C PRO A 2 0.33 4.47 -21.43
N ILE A 3 -0.17 3.48 -20.70
CA ILE A 3 -0.84 2.33 -21.32
C ILE A 3 -2.20 2.75 -21.84
N ASP A 4 -2.64 2.13 -22.93
CA ASP A 4 -4.01 2.31 -23.42
C ASP A 4 -4.94 1.38 -22.64
N LEU A 5 -5.38 1.86 -21.48
CA LEU A 5 -6.25 1.10 -20.58
C LEU A 5 -7.54 0.64 -21.25
N ALA A 6 -8.11 1.44 -22.16
CA ALA A 6 -9.34 1.08 -22.85
C ALA A 6 -9.14 -0.15 -23.74
N THR A 7 -8.05 -0.16 -24.51
CA THR A 7 -7.66 -1.31 -25.35
C THR A 7 -7.35 -2.55 -24.52
N LEU A 8 -6.62 -2.41 -23.40
CA LEU A 8 -6.28 -3.57 -22.55
C LEU A 8 -7.52 -4.19 -21.88
N LEU A 9 -8.56 -3.39 -21.61
CA LEU A 9 -9.83 -3.84 -21.05
C LEU A 9 -10.90 -4.17 -22.10
N GLU A 10 -10.55 -4.16 -23.38
CA GLU A 10 -11.47 -4.51 -24.45
C GLU A 10 -11.72 -6.03 -24.47
N ARG A 11 -12.99 -6.42 -24.59
CA ARG A 11 -13.40 -7.82 -24.69
C ARG A 11 -12.92 -8.43 -26.00
N PHE A 12 -12.39 -9.65 -25.95
CA PHE A 12 -12.05 -10.39 -27.15
C PHE A 12 -13.30 -10.82 -27.94
N SER A 13 -13.18 -10.80 -29.27
CA SER A 13 -14.25 -11.27 -30.16
C SER A 13 -14.38 -12.79 -30.06
N GLY A 14 -15.59 -13.30 -29.89
CA GLY A 14 -15.87 -14.74 -29.88
C GLY A 14 -16.47 -15.26 -28.55
N PRO A 15 -16.46 -16.58 -28.34
CA PRO A 15 -17.08 -17.21 -27.18
C PRO A 15 -16.30 -17.01 -25.88
N GLU A 16 -14.99 -16.75 -25.95
CA GLU A 16 -14.10 -16.57 -24.80
C GLU A 16 -13.79 -15.08 -24.59
N PRO A 17 -14.56 -14.34 -23.76
CA PRO A 17 -14.39 -12.89 -23.59
C PRO A 17 -13.04 -12.51 -22.98
N ALA A 18 -12.45 -13.42 -22.20
CA ALA A 18 -11.13 -13.29 -21.57
C ALA A 18 -9.98 -13.75 -22.49
N GLY A 19 -10.27 -14.26 -23.69
CA GLY A 19 -9.25 -14.81 -24.59
C GLY A 19 -8.78 -16.19 -24.13
N SER A 20 -7.56 -16.57 -24.52
CA SER A 20 -7.02 -17.91 -24.26
C SER A 20 -6.00 -17.92 -23.12
N ASP A 21 -5.89 -19.01 -22.37
CA ASP A 21 -4.79 -19.22 -21.42
C ASP A 21 -3.46 -19.30 -22.17
N LEU A 22 -2.55 -18.37 -21.88
CA LEU A 22 -1.24 -18.32 -22.52
C LEU A 22 -0.36 -19.53 -22.15
N ARG A 23 -0.65 -20.21 -21.03
CA ARG A 23 0.10 -21.39 -20.57
C ARG A 23 -0.27 -22.66 -21.35
N ALA A 24 -1.35 -22.63 -22.14
CA ALA A 24 -1.68 -23.71 -23.06
C ALA A 24 -0.65 -23.86 -24.20
N ASN A 25 0.14 -22.82 -24.49
CA ASN A 25 1.23 -22.86 -25.46
C ASN A 25 2.59 -22.57 -24.81
N LEU A 26 3.41 -23.61 -24.66
CA LEU A 26 4.75 -23.53 -24.05
C LEU A 26 5.87 -23.79 -25.06
N GLY A 27 5.64 -23.50 -26.35
CA GLY A 27 6.72 -23.50 -27.34
C GLY A 27 7.81 -22.48 -26.99
N SER A 28 9.06 -22.71 -27.43
CA SER A 28 10.21 -21.86 -27.05
C SER A 28 10.05 -20.37 -27.38
N ASP A 29 9.30 -20.04 -28.43
CA ASP A 29 9.01 -18.66 -28.85
C ASP A 29 7.65 -18.14 -28.34
N ALA A 30 6.97 -18.89 -27.46
CA ALA A 30 5.68 -18.52 -26.92
C ALA A 30 5.77 -17.20 -26.14
N LEU A 31 4.76 -16.34 -26.33
CA LEU A 31 4.69 -15.02 -25.73
C LEU A 31 4.84 -15.07 -24.19
N TYR A 32 4.19 -16.03 -23.55
CA TYR A 32 4.29 -16.25 -22.09
C TYR A 32 5.71 -16.52 -21.63
N LEU A 33 6.44 -17.43 -22.29
CA LEU A 33 7.82 -17.75 -21.90
C LEU A 33 8.76 -16.58 -22.12
N ARG A 34 8.64 -15.88 -23.26
CA ARG A 34 9.42 -14.66 -23.54
C ARG A 34 9.21 -13.58 -22.49
N LEU A 35 7.95 -13.37 -22.07
CA LEU A 35 7.60 -12.42 -21.03
C LEU A 35 8.14 -12.84 -19.66
N LYS A 36 7.98 -14.11 -19.28
CA LYS A 36 8.50 -14.68 -18.04
C LYS A 36 10.03 -14.58 -17.95
N ASP A 37 10.73 -14.83 -19.05
CA ASP A 37 12.18 -14.70 -19.16
C ASP A 37 12.62 -13.24 -19.04
N ALA A 38 11.94 -12.32 -19.74
CA ALA A 38 12.22 -10.89 -19.64
C ALA A 38 12.08 -10.37 -18.20
N ARG A 39 11.02 -10.79 -17.48
CA ARG A 39 10.84 -10.44 -16.07
C ARG A 39 11.93 -11.03 -15.19
N SER A 40 12.29 -12.29 -15.42
CA SER A 40 13.34 -12.97 -14.66
C SER A 40 14.70 -12.28 -14.84
N GLN A 41 15.04 -11.88 -16.07
CA GLN A 41 16.23 -11.11 -16.39
C GLN A 41 16.21 -9.72 -15.73
N ALA A 42 15.07 -9.02 -15.76
CA ALA A 42 14.91 -7.73 -15.13
C ALA A 42 15.15 -7.80 -13.61
N ARG A 43 14.53 -8.77 -12.92
CA ARG A 43 14.70 -8.97 -11.48
C ARG A 43 16.11 -9.45 -11.12
N ALA A 44 16.75 -10.27 -11.96
CA ALA A 44 18.13 -10.67 -11.76
C ALA A 44 19.08 -9.45 -11.85
N ALA A 45 18.87 -8.56 -12.83
CA ALA A 45 19.67 -7.34 -12.96
C ALA A 45 19.53 -6.42 -11.73
N GLU A 46 18.32 -6.26 -11.17
CA GLU A 46 18.12 -5.47 -9.95
C GLU A 46 18.89 -6.04 -8.75
N ARG A 47 18.80 -7.37 -8.54
CA ARG A 47 19.53 -8.04 -7.44
C ARG A 47 21.05 -7.92 -7.60
N THR A 48 21.56 -8.03 -8.82
CA THR A 48 22.99 -7.85 -9.10
C THR A 48 23.43 -6.42 -8.81
N ALA A 49 22.67 -5.42 -9.27
CA ALA A 49 23.00 -4.01 -9.01
C ALA A 49 23.02 -3.70 -7.50
N GLU A 50 22.03 -4.20 -6.76
CA GLU A 50 21.95 -4.05 -5.30
C GLU A 50 23.14 -4.72 -4.59
N ALA A 51 23.50 -5.96 -4.96
CA ALA A 51 24.62 -6.68 -4.37
C ALA A 51 25.98 -6.03 -4.67
N SER A 52 26.13 -5.42 -5.84
CA SER A 52 27.35 -4.70 -6.25
C SER A 52 27.45 -3.28 -5.68
N GLY A 53 26.39 -2.78 -5.01
CA GLY A 53 26.33 -1.39 -4.55
C GLY A 53 26.28 -0.37 -5.69
N GLU A 54 25.83 -0.78 -6.87
CA GLU A 54 25.66 0.12 -8.02
C GLU A 54 24.51 1.11 -7.74
N PRO A 55 24.56 2.34 -8.30
CA PRO A 55 23.44 3.27 -8.21
C PRO A 55 22.17 2.63 -8.72
N THR A 56 21.09 2.74 -7.94
CA THR A 56 19.81 2.16 -8.34
C THR A 56 19.34 2.80 -9.65
N SER A 57 19.01 1.97 -10.62
CA SER A 57 18.44 2.36 -11.90
C SER A 57 17.43 1.30 -12.36
N VAL A 58 16.61 1.63 -13.35
CA VAL A 58 15.60 0.71 -13.90
C VAL A 58 16.23 -0.12 -15.01
N PRO A 59 16.33 -1.45 -14.88
CA PRO A 59 16.85 -2.29 -15.96
C PRO A 59 16.05 -2.14 -17.26
N ALA A 60 16.77 -2.12 -18.39
CA ALA A 60 16.16 -2.01 -19.72
C ALA A 60 15.15 -3.15 -20.02
N ALA A 61 15.36 -4.33 -19.43
CA ALA A 61 14.47 -5.49 -19.56
C ALA A 61 13.02 -5.20 -19.10
N TRP A 62 12.79 -4.23 -18.21
CA TRP A 62 11.43 -3.82 -17.84
C TRP A 62 10.64 -3.21 -19.01
N THR A 63 11.33 -2.58 -19.98
CA THR A 63 10.70 -2.13 -21.23
C THR A 63 10.16 -3.31 -22.02
N THR A 64 10.92 -4.40 -22.10
CA THR A 64 10.50 -5.64 -22.75
C THR A 64 9.31 -6.27 -22.03
N VAL A 65 9.35 -6.35 -20.69
CA VAL A 65 8.22 -6.84 -19.88
C VAL A 65 6.96 -6.05 -20.18
N ARG A 66 7.05 -4.72 -20.15
CA ARG A 66 5.92 -3.84 -20.46
C ARG A 66 5.33 -4.09 -21.85
N GLN A 67 6.18 -4.19 -22.87
CA GLN A 67 5.73 -4.38 -24.26
C GLN A 67 5.04 -5.73 -24.43
N LEU A 68 5.67 -6.81 -23.99
CA LEU A 68 5.12 -8.16 -24.14
C LEU A 68 3.85 -8.37 -23.29
N ALA A 69 3.79 -7.80 -22.09
CA ALA A 69 2.60 -7.89 -21.25
C ALA A 69 1.43 -7.08 -21.83
N ALA A 70 1.69 -5.88 -22.37
CA ALA A 70 0.66 -5.10 -23.06
C ALA A 70 0.16 -5.81 -24.33
N GLU A 71 1.06 -6.41 -25.11
CA GLU A 71 0.70 -7.24 -26.28
C GLU A 71 -0.18 -8.43 -25.87
N ALA A 72 0.22 -9.16 -24.83
CA ALA A 72 -0.55 -10.29 -24.30
C ALA A 72 -1.97 -9.88 -23.89
N LEU A 73 -2.10 -8.80 -23.11
CA LEU A 73 -3.38 -8.32 -22.59
C LEU A 73 -4.29 -7.72 -23.67
N ALA A 74 -3.71 -7.05 -24.66
CA ALA A 74 -4.46 -6.45 -25.77
C ALA A 74 -4.97 -7.50 -26.77
N ASN A 75 -4.16 -8.52 -27.07
CA ASN A 75 -4.37 -9.34 -28.27
C ASN A 75 -4.67 -10.82 -27.99
N HIS A 76 -4.44 -11.31 -26.76
CA HIS A 76 -4.47 -12.76 -26.52
C HIS A 76 -5.25 -13.19 -25.27
N SER A 77 -5.04 -12.54 -24.13
CA SER A 77 -5.51 -13.08 -22.84
C SER A 77 -5.74 -11.99 -21.80
N LYS A 78 -6.82 -12.08 -21.03
CA LYS A 78 -7.04 -11.31 -19.81
C LYS A 78 -6.50 -12.13 -18.63
N ASP A 79 -5.25 -11.87 -18.27
CA ASP A 79 -4.47 -12.72 -17.36
C ASP A 79 -3.92 -11.93 -16.16
N LEU A 80 -4.15 -12.43 -14.95
CA LEU A 80 -3.76 -11.77 -13.69
C LEU A 80 -2.25 -11.82 -13.42
N GLU A 81 -1.54 -12.88 -13.83
CA GLU A 81 -0.09 -12.97 -13.69
C GLU A 81 0.60 -11.96 -14.62
N VAL A 82 0.14 -11.89 -15.88
CA VAL A 82 0.62 -10.92 -16.86
C VAL A 82 0.33 -9.49 -16.39
N THR A 83 -0.85 -9.24 -15.83
CA THR A 83 -1.23 -7.94 -15.28
C THR A 83 -0.36 -7.54 -14.09
N ALA A 84 -0.05 -8.48 -13.19
CA ALA A 84 0.88 -8.25 -12.08
C ALA A 84 2.27 -7.85 -12.61
N TRP A 85 2.79 -8.54 -13.63
CA TRP A 85 4.08 -8.22 -14.23
C TRP A 85 4.09 -6.88 -14.97
N LEU A 86 3.00 -6.53 -15.65
CA LEU A 86 2.85 -5.20 -16.25
C LEU A 86 2.86 -4.12 -15.17
N THR A 87 2.15 -4.33 -14.06
CA THR A 87 2.14 -3.39 -12.91
C THR A 87 3.55 -3.19 -12.34
N GLU A 88 4.34 -4.26 -12.22
CA GLU A 88 5.75 -4.18 -11.82
C GLU A 88 6.62 -3.36 -12.78
N ALA A 89 6.40 -3.48 -14.09
CA ALA A 89 7.12 -2.69 -15.08
C ALA A 89 6.71 -1.22 -15.01
N LEU A 90 5.41 -0.94 -14.91
CA LEU A 90 4.87 0.42 -14.87
C LEU A 90 5.36 1.21 -13.67
N VAL A 91 5.36 0.63 -12.47
CA VAL A 91 5.83 1.34 -11.26
C VAL A 91 7.30 1.77 -11.37
N ARG A 92 8.14 0.94 -12.01
CA ARG A 92 9.57 1.23 -12.16
C ARG A 92 9.82 2.27 -13.23
N GLN A 93 9.09 2.19 -14.34
CA GLN A 93 9.32 3.07 -15.49
C GLN A 93 8.64 4.45 -15.33
N ASP A 94 7.42 4.48 -14.79
CA ASP A 94 6.57 5.66 -14.76
C ASP A 94 6.21 6.10 -13.32
N GLY A 95 6.79 5.48 -12.29
CA GLY A 95 6.59 5.86 -10.89
C GLY A 95 5.13 5.76 -10.45
N PHE A 96 4.65 6.78 -9.72
CA PHE A 96 3.29 6.83 -9.19
C PHE A 96 2.22 6.76 -10.28
N SER A 97 2.43 7.43 -11.42
CA SER A 97 1.48 7.36 -12.54
C SER A 97 1.41 5.97 -13.16
N GLY A 98 2.55 5.26 -13.24
CA GLY A 98 2.58 3.87 -13.69
C GLY A 98 1.84 2.95 -12.72
N LEU A 99 2.06 3.14 -11.43
CA LEU A 99 1.39 2.38 -10.38
C LEU A 99 -0.13 2.57 -10.39
N ALA A 100 -0.59 3.82 -10.54
CA ALA A 100 -2.01 4.14 -10.67
C ALA A 100 -2.66 3.42 -11.87
N GLN A 101 -1.96 3.36 -13.01
CA GLN A 101 -2.41 2.65 -14.21
C GLN A 101 -2.47 1.14 -14.00
N GLY A 102 -1.47 0.56 -13.32
CA GLY A 102 -1.47 -0.86 -12.98
C GLY A 102 -2.66 -1.25 -12.09
N PHE A 103 -2.92 -0.47 -11.03
CA PHE A 103 -4.09 -0.71 -10.17
C PHE A 103 -5.41 -0.52 -10.90
N ALA A 104 -5.53 0.51 -11.74
CA ALA A 104 -6.74 0.72 -12.56
C ALA A 104 -6.98 -0.42 -13.56
N LEU A 105 -5.92 -1.04 -14.07
CA LEU A 105 -6.00 -2.20 -14.95
C LEU A 105 -6.48 -3.45 -14.18
N VAL A 106 -5.91 -3.73 -13.01
CA VAL A 106 -6.37 -4.83 -12.15
C VAL A 106 -7.84 -4.64 -11.78
N ASP A 107 -8.21 -3.44 -11.31
CA ASP A 107 -9.59 -3.06 -10.98
C ASP A 107 -10.56 -3.33 -12.13
N GLY A 108 -10.25 -2.79 -13.32
CA GLY A 108 -11.10 -2.98 -14.51
C GLY A 108 -11.15 -4.42 -15.02
N LEU A 109 -10.11 -5.22 -14.83
CA LEU A 109 -10.12 -6.63 -15.20
C LEU A 109 -11.00 -7.46 -14.26
N ILE A 110 -10.86 -7.27 -12.95
CA ILE A 110 -11.68 -7.96 -11.96
C ILE A 110 -13.16 -7.60 -12.16
N ASP A 111 -13.48 -6.32 -12.31
CA ASP A 111 -14.86 -5.85 -12.52
C ASP A 111 -15.55 -6.46 -13.76
N ARG A 112 -14.80 -6.66 -14.84
CA ARG A 112 -15.36 -7.08 -16.14
C ARG A 112 -15.32 -8.58 -16.41
N TYR A 113 -14.33 -9.28 -15.85
CA TYR A 113 -14.00 -10.64 -16.28
C TYR A 113 -13.91 -11.63 -15.12
N TRP A 114 -14.06 -11.22 -13.86
CA TRP A 114 -14.12 -12.20 -12.78
C TRP A 114 -15.39 -13.08 -12.90
N PRO A 115 -15.31 -14.42 -12.72
CA PRO A 115 -14.14 -15.23 -12.35
C PRO A 115 -13.35 -15.84 -13.55
N ASP A 116 -13.71 -15.50 -14.78
CA ASP A 116 -13.18 -16.08 -16.02
C ASP A 116 -11.75 -15.62 -16.42
N LEU A 117 -11.06 -14.87 -15.56
CA LEU A 117 -9.71 -14.35 -15.79
C LEU A 117 -8.65 -15.44 -15.73
N HIS A 118 -7.71 -15.48 -16.67
CA HIS A 118 -6.61 -16.44 -16.63
C HIS A 118 -5.59 -16.14 -15.52
N SER A 119 -4.94 -17.19 -15.01
CA SER A 119 -3.88 -17.04 -14.00
C SER A 119 -2.91 -18.22 -14.01
N ASN A 120 -1.87 -18.15 -13.18
CA ASN A 120 -0.88 -19.23 -13.00
C ASN A 120 -1.42 -20.45 -12.26
N ASP A 121 -2.43 -20.22 -11.43
CA ASP A 121 -3.18 -21.25 -10.72
C ASP A 121 -4.66 -20.88 -10.86
N GLU A 122 -5.48 -21.80 -11.32
CA GLU A 122 -6.89 -21.59 -11.63
C GLU A 122 -7.80 -22.54 -10.83
N ASP A 123 -7.24 -23.32 -9.91
CA ASP A 123 -7.94 -24.37 -9.16
C ASP A 123 -9.02 -23.80 -8.25
N ASP A 124 -8.73 -22.64 -7.61
CA ASP A 124 -9.68 -21.88 -6.80
C ASP A 124 -9.44 -20.36 -6.92
N ALA A 125 -10.24 -19.57 -6.19
CA ALA A 125 -10.13 -18.11 -6.20
C ALA A 125 -8.80 -17.62 -5.59
N GLU A 126 -8.30 -18.27 -4.54
CA GLU A 126 -7.05 -17.91 -3.87
C GLU A 126 -5.85 -18.12 -4.80
N GLY A 127 -5.79 -19.28 -5.48
CA GLY A 127 -4.80 -19.61 -6.51
C GLY A 127 -4.82 -18.60 -7.65
N ARG A 128 -6.02 -18.27 -8.15
CA ARG A 128 -6.22 -17.28 -9.23
C ARG A 128 -5.71 -15.90 -8.86
N LEU A 129 -5.85 -15.50 -7.60
CA LEU A 129 -5.42 -14.21 -7.06
C LEU A 129 -3.96 -14.21 -6.57
N SER A 130 -3.28 -15.37 -6.58
CA SER A 130 -1.90 -15.50 -6.09
C SER A 130 -0.89 -14.52 -6.72
N PRO A 131 -0.98 -14.12 -8.01
CA PRO A 131 -0.09 -13.10 -8.55
C PRO A 131 -0.26 -11.74 -7.88
N LEU A 132 -1.49 -11.36 -7.55
CA LEU A 132 -1.80 -10.12 -6.84
C LEU A 132 -1.35 -10.19 -5.38
N ALA A 133 -1.53 -11.34 -4.72
CA ALA A 133 -0.96 -11.58 -3.39
C ALA A 133 0.57 -11.43 -3.40
N GLY A 134 1.25 -11.89 -4.46
CA GLY A 134 2.70 -11.75 -4.63
C GLY A 134 3.18 -10.30 -4.77
N LEU A 135 2.34 -9.39 -5.28
CA LEU A 135 2.64 -7.94 -5.33
C LEU A 135 2.78 -7.36 -3.92
N ASN A 136 1.91 -7.77 -3.01
CA ASN A 136 1.89 -7.34 -1.61
C ASN A 136 2.91 -8.10 -0.74
N GLY A 137 3.04 -9.40 -1.00
CA GLY A 137 3.79 -10.35 -0.19
C GLY A 137 2.94 -10.99 0.91
N VAL A 138 3.31 -12.21 1.29
CA VAL A 138 2.68 -12.99 2.37
C VAL A 138 3.76 -13.29 3.41
N GLY A 139 3.60 -12.76 4.62
CA GLY A 139 4.60 -12.88 5.70
C GLY A 139 5.86 -12.02 5.51
N GLY A 140 5.89 -11.12 4.52
CA GLY A 140 6.99 -10.19 4.25
C GLY A 140 6.69 -9.27 3.07
N ASP A 141 7.66 -8.43 2.69
CA ASP A 141 7.55 -7.49 1.58
C ASP A 141 7.40 -8.23 0.24
N GLY A 142 6.34 -7.89 -0.51
CA GLY A 142 6.12 -8.35 -1.87
C GLY A 142 6.90 -7.56 -2.92
N VAL A 143 6.72 -7.95 -4.19
CA VAL A 143 7.53 -7.42 -5.30
C VAL A 143 7.28 -5.94 -5.64
N LEU A 144 6.20 -5.33 -5.12
CA LEU A 144 5.95 -3.89 -5.29
C LEU A 144 6.47 -3.01 -4.14
N ILE A 145 6.73 -3.56 -2.96
CA ILE A 145 7.01 -2.73 -1.79
C ILE A 145 8.31 -1.95 -1.96
N GLN A 146 9.40 -2.65 -2.31
CA GLN A 146 10.69 -1.99 -2.56
C GLN A 146 10.61 -1.01 -3.74
N PRO A 147 10.01 -1.36 -4.89
CA PRO A 147 9.83 -0.39 -5.98
C PRO A 147 9.10 0.89 -5.58
N ILE A 148 8.03 0.80 -4.78
CA ILE A 148 7.32 1.99 -4.29
C ILE A 148 8.24 2.86 -3.42
N ARG A 149 9.04 2.24 -2.53
CA ARG A 149 10.02 2.96 -1.70
C ARG A 149 11.11 3.66 -2.51
N MET A 150 11.36 3.20 -3.75
CA MET A 150 12.39 3.72 -4.64
C MET A 150 11.89 4.75 -5.65
N ILE A 151 10.58 5.00 -5.75
CA ILE A 151 10.06 6.11 -6.55
C ILE A 151 10.57 7.42 -5.94
N SER A 152 11.13 8.31 -6.77
CA SER A 152 11.54 9.64 -6.31
C SER A 152 10.35 10.40 -5.75
N LEU A 153 10.52 11.02 -4.59
CA LEU A 153 9.52 11.91 -3.97
C LEU A 153 9.56 13.33 -4.54
N LEU A 154 10.53 13.61 -5.42
CA LEU A 154 10.70 14.90 -6.09
C LEU A 154 10.47 14.75 -7.60
N PRO A 155 9.84 15.76 -8.25
CA PRO A 155 9.59 15.73 -9.70
C PRO A 155 10.91 15.76 -10.50
N ASN A 156 10.92 15.14 -11.68
CA ASN A 156 12.04 15.16 -12.63
C ASN A 156 13.36 14.56 -12.10
N HIS A 157 13.29 13.70 -11.09
CA HIS A 157 14.43 12.93 -10.60
C HIS A 157 14.32 11.45 -10.99
N ALA A 158 15.47 10.80 -11.16
CA ALA A 158 15.54 9.40 -11.53
C ALA A 158 14.99 8.48 -10.43
N TYR A 159 14.50 7.31 -10.85
CA TYR A 159 14.16 6.22 -9.93
C TYR A 159 15.36 5.87 -9.04
N GLY A 160 15.11 5.72 -7.74
CA GLY A 160 16.13 5.47 -6.72
C GLY A 160 16.87 6.71 -6.20
N ALA A 161 16.58 7.91 -6.72
CA ALA A 161 17.03 9.17 -6.13
C ALA A 161 15.92 9.79 -5.26
N ASN A 162 16.28 10.48 -4.17
CA ASN A 162 15.34 11.27 -3.34
C ASN A 162 14.07 10.50 -2.92
N ALA A 163 14.21 9.19 -2.72
CA ALA A 163 13.10 8.27 -2.50
C ALA A 163 12.85 8.00 -1.01
N LEU A 164 11.69 7.43 -0.68
CA LEU A 164 11.30 7.08 0.69
C LEU A 164 12.35 6.17 1.36
N TRP A 165 12.96 5.26 0.60
CA TRP A 165 14.04 4.38 1.06
C TRP A 165 15.18 5.14 1.75
N HIS A 166 15.58 6.30 1.23
CA HIS A 166 16.69 7.08 1.78
C HIS A 166 16.30 7.78 3.09
N MET A 167 15.03 8.10 3.27
CA MET A 167 14.52 8.74 4.50
C MET A 167 14.42 7.77 5.68
N GLN A 168 14.33 6.47 5.41
CA GLN A 168 14.22 5.43 6.44
C GLN A 168 15.60 5.00 6.99
N ARG A 169 16.70 5.51 6.43
CA ARG A 169 18.06 5.22 6.89
C ARG A 169 18.46 6.09 8.08
N SER A 170 19.38 5.59 8.91
CA SER A 170 19.93 6.30 10.07
C SER A 170 21.45 6.47 9.98
N GLY A 171 21.98 7.56 10.54
CA GLY A 171 23.43 7.83 10.64
C GLY A 171 23.92 8.89 9.65
N ARG A 172 25.25 9.09 9.57
CA ARG A 172 25.88 10.19 8.80
C ARG A 172 25.54 10.21 7.31
N GLU A 173 25.32 9.03 6.73
CA GLU A 173 24.90 8.93 5.33
C GLU A 173 23.46 9.43 5.14
N ALA A 174 22.58 9.16 6.11
CA ALA A 174 21.22 9.70 6.13
C ALA A 174 21.22 11.23 6.33
N ASP A 175 22.12 11.77 7.15
CA ASP A 175 22.26 13.22 7.33
C ASP A 175 22.61 13.92 6.02
N ARG A 176 23.58 13.38 5.28
CA ARG A 176 23.97 13.90 3.95
C ARG A 176 22.84 13.76 2.94
N SER A 177 22.24 12.58 2.82
CA SER A 177 21.09 12.37 1.93
C SER A 177 19.91 13.28 2.26
N GLY A 178 19.71 13.60 3.55
CA GLY A 178 18.70 14.56 3.99
C GLY A 178 19.00 15.99 3.53
N GLN A 179 20.26 16.43 3.58
CA GLN A 179 20.67 17.74 3.05
C GLN A 179 20.49 17.81 1.53
N ASP A 180 20.99 16.82 0.79
CA ASP A 180 20.85 16.75 -0.67
C ASP A 180 19.37 16.76 -1.08
N PHE A 181 18.51 16.06 -0.32
CA PHE A 181 17.07 16.04 -0.54
C PHE A 181 16.44 17.43 -0.34
N LEU A 182 16.81 18.15 0.73
CA LEU A 182 16.27 19.48 1.01
C LEU A 182 16.67 20.50 -0.06
N GLU A 183 17.91 20.44 -0.55
CA GLU A 183 18.40 21.27 -1.64
C GLU A 183 17.64 20.96 -2.95
N ALA A 184 17.53 19.68 -3.32
CA ALA A 184 16.78 19.25 -4.50
C ALA A 184 15.30 19.66 -4.42
N ARG A 185 14.68 19.54 -3.25
CA ARG A 185 13.30 19.97 -3.00
C ARG A 185 13.15 21.48 -3.21
N ALA A 186 14.09 22.29 -2.70
CA ALA A 186 14.06 23.73 -2.88
C ALA A 186 14.14 24.12 -4.37
N ALA A 187 14.92 23.36 -5.16
CA ALA A 187 15.05 23.57 -6.60
C ALA A 187 13.83 23.10 -7.42
N ALA A 188 13.08 22.10 -6.96
CA ALA A 188 11.94 21.51 -7.68
C ALA A 188 10.78 22.48 -7.92
N GLY A 189 10.61 23.49 -7.05
CA GLY A 189 9.47 24.41 -7.09
C GLY A 189 8.17 23.82 -6.54
N SER A 190 7.35 24.65 -5.90
CA SER A 190 6.18 24.19 -5.13
C SER A 190 5.06 23.60 -5.99
N GLU A 191 4.84 24.14 -7.20
CA GLU A 191 3.81 23.67 -8.12
C GLU A 191 4.13 22.27 -8.67
N ALA A 192 5.36 22.06 -9.15
CA ALA A 192 5.80 20.76 -9.64
C ALA A 192 5.81 19.70 -8.52
N LEU A 193 6.21 20.07 -7.31
CA LEU A 193 6.13 19.19 -6.15
C LEU A 193 4.68 18.80 -5.83
N ARG A 194 3.74 19.74 -5.90
CA ARG A 194 2.31 19.48 -5.67
C ARG A 194 1.73 18.56 -6.74
N ALA A 195 2.04 18.79 -8.02
CA ALA A 195 1.61 17.92 -9.11
C ALA A 195 2.15 16.48 -8.94
N HIS A 196 3.41 16.34 -8.53
CA HIS A 196 4.02 15.03 -8.26
C HIS A 196 3.39 14.33 -7.05
N ALA A 197 3.05 15.08 -6.00
CA ALA A 197 2.29 14.57 -4.87
C ALA A 197 0.88 14.12 -5.29
N ASP A 198 0.19 14.87 -6.14
CA ASP A 198 -1.12 14.51 -6.67
C ASP A 198 -1.09 13.20 -7.48
N MET A 199 0.02 12.90 -8.19
CA MET A 199 0.22 11.59 -8.82
C MET A 199 0.29 10.45 -7.80
N ALA A 200 0.98 10.65 -6.66
CA ALA A 200 1.03 9.67 -5.56
C ALA A 200 -0.36 9.48 -4.93
N ARG A 201 -1.13 10.55 -4.73
CA ARG A 201 -2.52 10.46 -4.26
C ARG A 201 -3.39 9.69 -5.25
N ALA A 202 -3.29 9.97 -6.54
CA ALA A 202 -4.05 9.25 -7.57
C ALA A 202 -3.72 7.74 -7.59
N ALA A 203 -2.46 7.36 -7.34
CA ALA A 203 -2.08 5.96 -7.19
C ALA A 203 -2.74 5.30 -5.97
N TYR A 204 -2.77 5.98 -4.83
CA TYR A 204 -3.46 5.48 -3.63
C TYR A 204 -4.98 5.40 -3.81
N GLU A 205 -5.61 6.36 -4.48
CA GLU A 205 -7.03 6.30 -4.82
C GLU A 205 -7.35 5.14 -5.77
N ALA A 206 -6.51 4.89 -6.78
CA ALA A 206 -6.65 3.73 -7.67
C ALA A 206 -6.49 2.41 -6.91
N PHE A 207 -5.52 2.33 -5.99
CA PHE A 207 -5.35 1.19 -5.09
C PHE A 207 -6.59 0.94 -4.23
N GLN A 208 -7.18 1.99 -3.64
CA GLN A 208 -8.38 1.84 -2.81
C GLN A 208 -9.57 1.34 -3.62
N ARG A 209 -9.77 1.84 -4.85
CA ARG A 209 -10.82 1.31 -5.75
C ARG A 209 -10.61 -0.16 -6.07
N MET A 210 -9.40 -0.52 -6.51
CA MET A 210 -9.02 -1.91 -6.78
C MET A 210 -9.25 -2.83 -5.57
N SER A 211 -8.86 -2.39 -4.36
CA SER A 211 -9.09 -3.14 -3.12
C SER A 211 -10.58 -3.36 -2.87
N ALA A 212 -11.41 -2.33 -3.02
CA ALA A 212 -12.85 -2.45 -2.83
C ALA A 212 -13.50 -3.40 -3.85
N THR A 213 -13.04 -3.37 -5.11
CA THR A 213 -13.51 -4.28 -6.16
C THR A 213 -13.13 -5.73 -5.85
N LEU A 214 -11.88 -5.98 -5.43
CA LEU A 214 -11.44 -7.32 -5.00
C LEU A 214 -12.26 -7.81 -3.80
N ASP A 215 -12.50 -6.97 -2.80
CA ASP A 215 -13.33 -7.33 -1.65
C ASP A 215 -14.77 -7.68 -2.08
N ALA A 216 -15.33 -6.94 -3.04
CA ALA A 216 -16.69 -7.15 -3.53
C ALA A 216 -16.87 -8.46 -4.33
N PHE A 217 -15.87 -8.82 -5.15
CA PHE A 217 -15.94 -10.00 -6.04
C PHE A 217 -15.35 -11.28 -5.43
N CYS A 218 -14.35 -11.15 -4.56
CA CYS A 218 -13.58 -12.28 -4.03
C CYS A 218 -13.85 -12.52 -2.53
N GLY A 219 -14.37 -11.53 -1.80
CA GLY A 219 -14.76 -11.70 -0.40
C GLY A 219 -13.61 -12.20 0.48
N ALA A 220 -13.80 -13.37 1.11
CA ALA A 220 -12.80 -13.98 1.98
C ALA A 220 -11.54 -14.44 1.24
N ASP A 221 -11.63 -14.66 -0.08
CA ASP A 221 -10.52 -15.10 -0.92
C ASP A 221 -9.70 -13.91 -1.47
N ALA A 222 -10.10 -12.66 -1.14
CA ALA A 222 -9.36 -11.47 -1.57
C ALA A 222 -7.92 -11.49 -1.03
N PRO A 223 -6.90 -11.17 -1.85
CA PRO A 223 -5.51 -11.25 -1.44
C PRO A 223 -5.18 -10.18 -0.38
N PRO A 224 -4.19 -10.42 0.49
CA PRO A 224 -3.72 -9.39 1.40
C PRO A 224 -3.10 -8.23 0.61
N LEU A 225 -3.48 -6.99 0.96
CA LEU A 225 -2.99 -5.75 0.34
C LEU A 225 -2.41 -4.74 1.35
N SER A 226 -2.18 -5.17 2.59
CA SER A 226 -1.80 -4.30 3.72
C SER A 226 -0.42 -3.65 3.57
N ASN A 227 0.56 -4.35 2.99
CA ASN A 227 1.91 -3.82 2.83
C ASN A 227 1.94 -2.71 1.77
N ILE A 228 1.21 -2.92 0.65
CA ILE A 228 1.04 -1.91 -0.39
C ILE A 228 0.33 -0.68 0.18
N ARG A 229 -0.75 -0.88 0.94
CA ARG A 229 -1.46 0.20 1.63
C ARG A 229 -0.51 1.01 2.51
N THR A 230 0.24 0.33 3.38
CA THR A 230 1.15 0.95 4.35
C THR A 230 2.23 1.78 3.65
N VAL A 231 2.90 1.23 2.63
CA VAL A 231 3.97 1.96 1.95
C VAL A 231 3.44 3.16 1.16
N LEU A 232 2.22 3.09 0.62
CA LEU A 232 1.58 4.25 -0.01
C LEU A 232 1.20 5.32 1.03
N GLU A 233 0.69 4.92 2.19
CA GLU A 233 0.40 5.83 3.30
C GLU A 233 1.66 6.54 3.80
N ASP A 234 2.79 5.83 3.93
CA ASP A 234 4.09 6.40 4.26
C ASP A 234 4.52 7.46 3.23
N VAL A 235 4.35 7.18 1.94
CA VAL A 235 4.64 8.15 0.86
C VAL A 235 3.77 9.39 1.01
N LEU A 236 2.47 9.22 1.22
CA LEU A 236 1.53 10.34 1.37
C LEU A 236 1.84 11.16 2.62
N ASP A 237 2.25 10.52 3.72
CA ASP A 237 2.70 11.21 4.93
C ASP A 237 3.90 12.11 4.70
N VAL A 238 4.87 11.66 3.89
CA VAL A 238 5.99 12.53 3.50
C VAL A 238 5.50 13.75 2.73
N TYR A 239 4.60 13.58 1.76
CA TYR A 239 4.02 14.72 1.04
C TYR A 239 3.20 15.65 1.95
N ARG A 240 2.42 15.11 2.91
CA ARG A 240 1.71 15.92 3.92
C ARG A 240 2.68 16.77 4.73
N ARG A 241 3.82 16.23 5.16
CA ARG A 241 4.85 16.99 5.89
C ARG A 241 5.53 18.04 5.00
N MET A 242 5.72 17.77 3.71
CA MET A 242 6.35 18.71 2.78
C MET A 242 5.43 19.86 2.35
N LEU A 243 4.14 19.57 2.11
CA LEU A 243 3.17 20.50 1.51
C LEU A 243 2.16 21.06 2.53
N GLY A 244 2.12 20.50 3.75
CA GLY A 244 1.17 20.83 4.80
C GLY A 244 -0.19 20.14 4.65
N GLU A 245 -0.99 20.19 5.72
CA GLU A 245 -2.32 19.56 5.82
C GLU A 245 -3.30 19.97 4.71
N SER A 246 -3.14 21.19 4.16
CA SER A 246 -4.01 21.73 3.10
C SER A 246 -3.92 20.98 1.76
N TRP A 247 -2.90 20.12 1.57
CA TRP A 247 -2.78 19.29 0.37
C TRP A 247 -3.65 18.01 0.44
N TYR A 248 -3.82 17.43 1.64
CA TYR A 248 -4.49 16.14 1.83
C TYR A 248 -5.97 16.26 2.18
N GLY A 249 -6.48 17.46 2.44
CA GLY A 249 -7.91 17.70 2.63
C GLY A 249 -8.74 17.31 1.40
N PRO A 250 -10.06 17.03 1.57
CA PRO A 250 -10.94 16.81 0.45
C PRO A 250 -10.79 17.97 -0.52
N ALA A 251 -10.60 17.67 -1.81
CA ALA A 251 -10.49 18.67 -2.85
C ALA A 251 -11.57 19.72 -2.60
N ALA A 252 -11.16 20.96 -2.31
CA ALA A 252 -12.09 22.04 -2.05
C ALA A 252 -13.09 22.02 -3.20
N THR A 253 -14.33 21.64 -2.91
CA THR A 253 -15.43 21.76 -3.85
C THR A 253 -15.41 23.22 -4.27
N VAL A 254 -15.03 23.47 -5.52
CA VAL A 254 -15.23 24.77 -6.15
C VAL A 254 -16.72 24.99 -6.02
N ALA A 255 -17.11 25.85 -5.09
CA ALA A 255 -18.50 26.23 -4.90
C ALA A 255 -18.93 26.85 -6.21
N VAL A 256 -19.66 26.07 -7.02
CA VAL A 256 -20.36 26.57 -8.18
C VAL A 256 -21.34 27.61 -7.62
N PRO A 257 -21.25 28.90 -7.99
CA PRO A 257 -22.17 29.89 -7.48
C PRO A 257 -23.56 29.52 -8.03
N VAL A 258 -24.40 28.98 -7.16
CA VAL A 258 -25.83 28.77 -7.46
C VAL A 258 -26.44 30.16 -7.64
N PRO A 259 -27.08 30.47 -8.78
CA PRO A 259 -27.79 31.74 -8.94
C PRO A 259 -28.92 31.82 -7.91
N GLN A 260 -28.84 32.79 -7.00
CA GLN A 260 -29.98 33.19 -6.16
C GLN A 260 -30.96 33.97 -7.03
N ASP A 261 -31.90 33.27 -7.64
CA ASP A 261 -33.22 33.83 -8.00
C ASP A 261 -34.20 32.68 -8.24
N ALA A 262 -34.85 32.24 -7.18
CA ALA A 262 -36.12 31.53 -7.24
C ALA A 262 -37.00 32.00 -6.07
N PRO A 263 -38.29 32.32 -6.30
CA PRO A 263 -39.13 32.98 -5.32
C PRO A 263 -39.63 32.03 -4.23
N ASP A 264 -39.86 32.61 -3.05
CA ASP A 264 -40.30 31.98 -1.79
C ASP A 264 -41.48 31.01 -1.96
N PRO A 265 -41.39 29.77 -1.43
CA PRO A 265 -42.54 28.92 -1.24
C PRO A 265 -43.29 29.29 0.05
N ALA A 266 -44.61 29.40 -0.07
CA ALA A 266 -45.57 29.67 1.01
C ALA A 266 -45.55 28.60 2.12
N PRO A 267 -45.96 28.95 3.36
CA PRO A 267 -45.82 28.07 4.52
C PRO A 267 -46.90 26.98 4.52
N ALA A 268 -46.48 25.74 4.80
CA ALA A 268 -47.35 24.61 5.13
C ALA A 268 -47.06 24.13 6.57
N PRO A 269 -48.04 23.48 7.24
CA PRO A 269 -48.19 23.53 8.69
C PRO A 269 -47.39 22.46 9.47
N ASP A 270 -47.32 22.70 10.78
CA ASP A 270 -46.59 21.99 11.83
C ASP A 270 -46.53 20.46 11.70
N GLY A 271 -45.30 19.95 11.58
CA GLY A 271 -44.94 18.54 11.80
C GLY A 271 -44.39 18.31 13.21
N PRO A 272 -44.52 17.09 13.76
CA PRO A 272 -44.35 16.83 15.18
C PRO A 272 -42.90 16.88 15.67
N ALA A 273 -42.77 17.27 16.94
CA ALA A 273 -41.54 17.53 17.67
C ALA A 273 -40.44 16.46 17.53
N ALA A 274 -39.23 16.94 17.26
CA ALA A 274 -37.99 16.17 17.31
C ALA A 274 -37.75 15.60 18.72
N ARG A 275 -37.54 14.27 18.78
CA ARG A 275 -37.04 13.58 19.97
C ARG A 275 -35.62 14.06 20.29
N PRO A 276 -35.28 14.35 21.56
CA PRO A 276 -33.91 14.68 21.92
C PRO A 276 -33.03 13.43 21.82
N ALA A 277 -31.88 13.58 21.15
CA ALA A 277 -30.82 12.59 21.15
C ALA A 277 -30.30 12.38 22.60
N PRO A 278 -29.97 11.15 23.01
CA PRO A 278 -29.39 10.92 24.32
C PRO A 278 -28.00 11.58 24.37
N LYS A 279 -27.80 12.45 25.36
CA LYS A 279 -26.46 12.97 25.69
C LYS A 279 -25.61 11.79 26.14
N GLY A 280 -24.71 11.34 25.27
CA GLY A 280 -23.66 10.41 25.64
C GLY A 280 -22.85 11.04 26.77
N VAL A 281 -22.75 10.32 27.90
CA VAL A 281 -21.81 10.65 28.96
C VAL A 281 -20.42 10.48 28.34
N GLN A 282 -19.75 11.58 28.00
CA GLN A 282 -18.32 11.54 27.74
C GLN A 282 -17.65 11.35 29.08
N THR A 283 -17.40 10.09 29.46
CA THR A 283 -16.46 9.77 30.53
C THR A 283 -15.08 10.07 30.01
N GLU A 284 -14.56 11.23 30.37
CA GLU A 284 -13.16 11.58 30.18
C GLU A 284 -12.32 10.58 30.97
N ILE A 285 -11.38 9.90 30.31
CA ILE A 285 -10.52 8.90 30.95
C ILE A 285 -9.46 9.67 31.74
N ALA A 286 -9.57 9.67 33.07
CA ALA A 286 -8.73 10.50 33.94
C ALA A 286 -7.46 9.78 34.39
N THR A 287 -7.46 8.44 34.39
CA THR A 287 -6.33 7.65 34.86
C THR A 287 -5.92 6.54 33.91
N ARG A 288 -4.66 6.10 34.04
CA ARG A 288 -4.09 4.99 33.26
C ARG A 288 -4.86 3.68 33.47
N ASP A 289 -5.28 3.42 34.70
CA ASP A 289 -6.03 2.20 35.02
C ASP A 289 -7.44 2.23 34.44
N GLU A 290 -8.11 3.39 34.44
CA GLU A 290 -9.38 3.59 33.72
C GLU A 290 -9.24 3.35 32.21
N ALA A 291 -8.13 3.80 31.61
CA ALA A 291 -7.84 3.53 30.20
C ALA A 291 -7.72 2.03 29.92
N PHE A 292 -7.00 1.30 30.78
CA PHE A 292 -6.86 -0.15 30.65
C PHE A 292 -8.19 -0.89 30.87
N ASP A 293 -9.00 -0.46 31.82
CA ASP A 293 -10.30 -1.06 32.07
C ASP A 293 -11.28 -0.82 30.90
N GLU A 294 -11.22 0.34 30.24
CA GLU A 294 -11.99 0.62 29.02
C GLU A 294 -11.52 -0.27 27.86
N LEU A 295 -10.21 -0.45 27.68
CA LEU A 295 -9.66 -1.36 26.68
C LEU A 295 -10.12 -2.82 26.93
N LEU A 296 -10.22 -3.25 28.18
CA LEU A 296 -10.75 -4.58 28.53
C LEU A 296 -12.25 -4.70 28.25
N ARG A 297 -13.04 -3.63 28.45
CA ARG A 297 -14.47 -3.61 28.04
C ARG A 297 -14.61 -3.75 26.52
N ILE A 298 -13.78 -3.05 25.76
CA ILE A 298 -13.75 -3.13 24.29
C ILE A 298 -13.33 -4.54 23.86
N ALA A 299 -12.30 -5.13 24.47
CA ALA A 299 -11.88 -6.50 24.20
C ALA A 299 -13.01 -7.52 24.46
N ALA A 300 -13.77 -7.35 25.55
CA ALA A 300 -14.92 -8.19 25.88
C ALA A 300 -16.07 -8.04 24.87
N TYR A 301 -16.26 -6.85 24.29
CA TYR A 301 -17.19 -6.65 23.18
C TYR A 301 -16.74 -7.44 21.95
N PHE A 302 -15.49 -7.30 21.51
CA PHE A 302 -14.97 -8.02 20.33
C PHE A 302 -15.00 -9.54 20.53
N ARG A 303 -14.71 -10.06 21.73
CA ARG A 303 -14.84 -11.49 22.02
C ARG A 303 -16.27 -12.02 21.83
N ARG A 304 -17.28 -11.18 22.05
CA ARG A 304 -18.70 -11.54 21.86
C ARG A 304 -19.18 -11.31 20.43
N ALA A 305 -18.77 -10.21 19.79
CA ALA A 305 -19.23 -9.81 18.47
C ALA A 305 -18.47 -10.55 17.35
N GLU A 306 -17.18 -10.79 17.55
CA GLU A 306 -16.26 -11.40 16.57
C GLU A 306 -15.29 -12.37 17.28
N PRO A 307 -15.73 -13.59 17.67
CA PRO A 307 -14.93 -14.51 18.50
C PRO A 307 -13.60 -14.95 17.91
N HIS A 308 -13.48 -14.88 16.57
CA HIS A 308 -12.26 -15.24 15.82
C HIS A 308 -11.38 -14.04 15.47
N SER A 309 -11.78 -12.82 15.85
CA SER A 309 -11.01 -11.61 15.60
C SER A 309 -9.79 -11.54 16.54
N PRO A 310 -8.57 -11.31 16.02
CA PRO A 310 -7.37 -11.19 16.83
C PRO A 310 -7.37 -9.93 17.71
N ILE A 311 -8.29 -8.99 17.47
CA ILE A 311 -8.40 -7.71 18.18
C ILE A 311 -8.60 -7.92 19.68
N SER A 312 -9.47 -8.86 20.08
CA SER A 312 -9.73 -9.13 21.51
C SER A 312 -8.45 -9.59 22.25
N TYR A 313 -7.70 -10.51 21.66
CA TYR A 313 -6.44 -11.01 22.19
C TYR A 313 -5.32 -9.96 22.18
N ALA A 314 -5.27 -9.12 21.13
CA ALA A 314 -4.31 -8.03 21.01
C ALA A 314 -4.53 -6.97 22.10
N LEU A 315 -5.78 -6.56 22.31
CA LEU A 315 -6.13 -5.58 23.35
C LEU A 315 -5.80 -6.10 24.76
N GLU A 316 -6.13 -7.37 25.05
CA GLU A 316 -5.78 -7.99 26.33
C GLU A 316 -4.26 -8.12 26.52
N THR A 317 -3.53 -8.44 25.46
CA THR A 317 -2.06 -8.50 25.48
C THR A 317 -1.45 -7.13 25.72
N ILE A 318 -1.99 -6.08 25.10
CA ILE A 318 -1.55 -4.69 25.29
C ILE A 318 -1.81 -4.25 26.73
N VAL A 319 -2.99 -4.54 27.30
CA VAL A 319 -3.29 -4.21 28.70
C VAL A 319 -2.36 -4.98 29.66
N ARG A 320 -2.16 -6.28 29.42
CA ARG A 320 -1.25 -7.12 30.23
C ARG A 320 0.18 -6.59 30.21
N ARG A 321 0.72 -6.32 29.03
CA ARG A 321 2.07 -5.75 28.84
C ARG A 321 2.17 -4.33 29.40
N GLY A 322 1.12 -3.54 29.26
CA GLY A 322 1.04 -2.20 29.83
C GLY A 322 1.14 -2.19 31.36
N ARG A 323 0.70 -3.26 32.03
CA ARG A 323 0.81 -3.40 33.50
C ARG A 323 2.16 -3.96 33.97
N MET A 324 3.03 -4.40 33.07
CA MET A 324 4.35 -4.96 33.42
C MET A 324 5.37 -3.88 33.76
N SER A 325 6.39 -4.25 34.55
CA SER A 325 7.59 -3.44 34.64
C SER A 325 8.35 -3.47 33.32
N LEU A 326 9.16 -2.43 33.05
CA LEU A 326 9.96 -2.38 31.82
C LEU A 326 10.88 -3.60 31.67
N LEU A 327 11.44 -4.11 32.77
CA LEU A 327 12.35 -5.26 32.75
C LEU A 327 11.60 -6.56 32.41
N ASP A 328 10.39 -6.73 32.91
CA ASP A 328 9.55 -7.89 32.60
C ASP A 328 9.08 -7.85 31.13
N LEU A 329 8.69 -6.66 30.66
CA LEU A 329 8.29 -6.45 29.28
C LEU A 329 9.43 -6.74 28.30
N LEU A 330 10.64 -6.25 28.59
CA LEU A 330 11.83 -6.51 27.77
C LEU A 330 12.22 -7.99 27.77
N SER A 331 12.03 -8.68 28.90
CA SER A 331 12.26 -10.12 29.01
C SER A 331 11.31 -10.94 28.16
N GLU A 332 10.07 -10.47 27.98
CA GLU A 332 9.08 -11.10 27.09
C GLU A 332 9.31 -10.77 25.61
N LEU A 333 9.68 -9.54 25.27
CA LEU A 333 9.83 -9.08 23.88
C LEU A 333 11.15 -9.51 23.23
N ILE A 334 12.21 -9.64 24.03
CA ILE A 334 13.55 -9.99 23.54
C ILE A 334 14.01 -11.24 24.30
N PRO A 335 13.83 -12.45 23.74
CA PRO A 335 14.22 -13.70 24.40
C PRO A 335 15.73 -13.82 24.62
N ASP A 336 16.53 -13.18 23.76
CA ASP A 336 17.99 -13.18 23.83
C ASP A 336 18.53 -12.30 24.96
N ALA A 337 19.35 -12.88 25.84
CA ALA A 337 19.90 -12.18 27.00
C ALA A 337 20.94 -11.12 26.62
N ALA A 338 21.72 -11.34 25.56
CA ALA A 338 22.74 -10.40 25.11
C ALA A 338 22.11 -9.12 24.53
N GLY A 339 21.08 -9.26 23.69
CA GLY A 339 20.30 -8.17 23.14
C GLY A 339 19.61 -7.31 24.21
N ARG A 340 19.08 -7.93 25.28
CA ARG A 340 18.48 -7.19 26.41
C ARG A 340 19.52 -6.32 27.14
N VAL A 341 20.69 -6.86 27.43
CA VAL A 341 21.76 -6.12 28.13
C VAL A 341 22.30 -4.97 27.27
N GLN A 342 22.45 -5.19 25.97
CA GLN A 342 22.88 -4.14 25.04
C GLN A 342 21.87 -3.00 24.97
N PHE A 343 20.57 -3.31 24.89
CA PHE A 343 19.49 -2.31 24.88
C PHE A 343 19.47 -1.48 26.16
N LEU A 344 19.52 -2.12 27.34
CA LEU A 344 19.53 -1.44 28.64
C LEU A 344 20.76 -0.53 28.80
N ARG A 345 21.94 -0.99 28.35
CA ARG A 345 23.18 -0.19 28.38
C ARG A 345 23.11 1.02 27.45
N GLN A 346 22.54 0.89 26.25
CA GLN A 346 22.35 2.01 25.33
C GLN A 346 21.30 3.02 25.83
N ALA A 347 20.29 2.54 26.56
CA ALA A 347 19.28 3.38 27.19
C ALA A 347 19.75 4.03 28.51
N GLY A 348 20.97 3.74 28.97
CA GLY A 348 21.51 4.31 30.22
C GLY A 348 20.88 3.76 31.50
N ILE A 349 20.25 2.59 31.44
CA ILE A 349 19.59 1.93 32.58
C ILE A 349 20.51 0.84 33.12
N GLU A 350 21.05 1.03 34.32
CA GLU A 350 21.84 -0.01 35.00
C GLU A 350 20.93 -1.15 35.44
N SER A 351 21.26 -2.38 35.02
CA SER A 351 20.59 -3.60 35.46
C SER A 351 20.88 -3.82 36.95
N GLY A 352 19.99 -3.34 37.82
CA GLY A 352 20.13 -3.50 39.26
C GLY A 352 20.01 -4.97 39.69
N ALA A 353 21.16 -5.63 39.86
CA ALA A 353 21.28 -6.86 40.63
C ALA A 353 22.66 -6.96 41.28
N GLU A 354 22.79 -6.32 42.45
CA GLU A 354 23.47 -6.87 43.64
C GLU A 354 23.31 -5.88 44.80
N ARG A 355 22.35 -6.12 45.70
CA ARG A 355 22.43 -5.60 47.07
C ARG A 355 23.33 -6.56 47.86
N PRO A 356 24.44 -6.11 48.46
CA PRO A 356 25.16 -6.95 49.40
C PRO A 356 24.29 -7.13 50.64
N VAL A 357 24.04 -8.39 51.00
CA VAL A 357 23.43 -8.78 52.28
C VAL A 357 24.51 -8.62 53.36
N PRO A 358 24.19 -8.08 54.56
CA PRO A 358 25.17 -7.78 55.61
C PRO A 358 25.93 -8.99 56.15
#